data_AF-A0A8H7C2L2-F1
#
_entry.id   AF-A0A8H7C2L2-F1
#
_cell.length_a   1.000
_cell.length_b   1.000
_cell.length_c   1.000
_cell.angle_alpha   90.00
_cell.angle_beta   90.00
_cell.angle_gamma   90.00
#
_symmetry.space_group_name_H-M   'P 1'
#
loop_
_entity.id
_entity.type
_entity.pdbx_description
1 polymer ?
#
loop_
_entity_poly.entity_id
_entity_poly.type
_entity_poly.pdbx_seq_one_letter_code
_entity_poly.pdbx_strand_id
1 'polypeptide(L)'
;MSTEPPSNRSPDPELDILEKLATGLADELAEAENSLDGDDVDPLKVAQIKSLQENLDRLMCMLGWAVTSDHLGHKFQITCSGTLEMKSDSQSPIVTPDWNFGEGLWTEEETFQSLLRISQRHIFTTRRAVLHWIDPVFTRVLAMTSRPGAMSRENCTITQTENARVSGARDGQFYRVAGFIDCSGFPGMSEVDFLTSDGFDLSCLREFPTNFLFVQAVDGEKDLKLKIPQAILEMYACTMCLGKKVIRGVITNSHEWMFLILQLNDDGDGGMYFQSEIIKLVDPVTLELEREVFALLTKIIAHWVRHSHEVIGNDDLFICKNKVDGI
;
A
#
# COMPACT_ATOMS: atom_id res chain seq x y z
N MET A 1 13.37 -25.90 29.29
CA MET A 1 14.41 -25.75 28.25
C MET A 1 14.27 -24.35 27.73
N SER A 2 15.23 -23.47 28.02
CA SER A 2 15.23 -22.09 27.52
C SER A 2 15.49 -22.12 26.02
N THR A 3 14.51 -21.69 25.24
CA THR A 3 14.70 -21.30 23.86
C THR A 3 15.21 -19.86 23.88
N GLU A 4 16.46 -19.68 23.45
CA GLU A 4 17.01 -18.35 23.18
C GLU A 4 16.08 -17.59 22.20
N PRO A 5 15.89 -16.27 22.37
CA PRO A 5 15.16 -15.47 21.40
C PRO A 5 15.87 -15.51 20.04
N PRO A 6 15.15 -15.43 18.91
CA PRO A 6 15.76 -15.48 17.60
C PRO A 6 16.77 -14.34 17.46
N SER A 7 18.00 -14.74 17.12
CA SER A 7 19.13 -13.91 16.72
C SER A 7 18.70 -12.68 15.90
N ASN A 8 18.96 -11.48 16.43
CA ASN A 8 19.05 -10.22 15.67
C ASN A 8 19.83 -10.49 14.38
N ARG A 9 19.15 -10.59 13.24
CA ARG A 9 19.85 -10.58 11.94
C ARG A 9 20.40 -9.17 11.76
N SER A 10 21.70 -9.06 11.51
CA SER A 10 22.33 -7.79 11.18
C SER A 10 21.64 -7.16 9.97
N PRO A 11 21.58 -5.82 9.86
CA PRO A 11 21.11 -5.17 8.64
C PRO A 11 21.86 -5.74 7.44
N ASP A 12 21.13 -5.95 6.35
CA ASP A 12 21.68 -6.46 5.09
C ASP A 12 22.85 -5.55 4.66
N PRO A 13 24.10 -6.03 4.63
CA PRO A 13 25.26 -5.17 4.37
C PRO A 13 25.21 -4.52 2.98
N GLU A 14 24.48 -5.11 2.03
CA GLU A 14 24.26 -4.49 0.71
C GLU A 14 23.32 -3.28 0.81
N LEU A 15 22.35 -3.29 1.74
CA LEU A 15 21.39 -2.19 1.94
C LEU A 15 22.08 -0.96 2.52
N ASP A 16 22.89 -1.15 3.57
CA ASP A 16 23.65 -0.06 4.21
C ASP A 16 24.60 0.60 3.20
N ILE A 17 25.15 -0.17 2.26
CA ILE A 17 25.97 0.37 1.16
C ILE A 17 25.11 1.20 0.18
N LEU A 18 23.97 0.67 -0.27
CA LEU A 18 23.10 1.37 -1.23
C LEU A 18 22.50 2.66 -0.63
N GLU A 19 22.08 2.63 0.64
CA GLU A 19 21.56 3.81 1.36
C GLU A 19 22.64 4.88 1.53
N LYS A 20 23.87 4.48 1.89
CA LYS A 20 25.01 5.41 1.97
C LYS A 20 25.35 6.02 0.63
N LEU A 21 25.33 5.22 -0.45
CA LEU A 21 25.57 5.71 -1.81
C LEU A 21 24.48 6.68 -2.27
N ALA A 22 23.22 6.37 -2.02
CA ALA A 22 22.10 7.26 -2.37
C ALA A 22 22.17 8.57 -1.59
N THR A 23 22.46 8.51 -0.29
CA THR A 23 22.62 9.71 0.55
C THR A 23 23.79 10.56 0.08
N GLY A 24 24.94 9.95 -0.21
CA GLY A 24 26.11 10.67 -0.72
C GLY A 24 25.87 11.34 -2.08
N LEU A 25 25.15 10.67 -3.00
CA LEU A 25 24.78 11.27 -4.28
C LEU A 25 23.75 12.39 -4.14
N ALA A 26 22.85 12.31 -3.16
CA ALA A 26 21.91 13.40 -2.88
C ALA A 26 22.63 14.64 -2.34
N ASP A 27 23.61 14.45 -1.46
CA ASP A 27 24.45 15.53 -0.95
C ASP A 27 25.28 16.16 -2.08
N GLU A 28 25.92 15.36 -2.94
CA GLU A 28 26.68 15.83 -4.11
C GLU A 28 25.80 16.60 -5.11
N LEU A 29 24.57 16.14 -5.35
CA LEU A 29 23.61 16.82 -6.22
C LEU A 29 23.23 18.19 -5.65
N ALA A 30 22.92 18.26 -4.36
CA ALA A 30 22.55 19.51 -3.69
C ALA A 30 23.72 20.52 -3.71
N GLU A 31 24.96 20.07 -3.50
CA GLU A 31 26.14 20.93 -3.63
C GLU A 31 26.34 21.44 -5.06
N ALA A 32 26.16 20.56 -6.06
CA ALA A 32 26.28 20.92 -7.47
C ALA A 32 25.22 21.95 -7.90
N GLU A 33 23.96 21.77 -7.47
CA GLU A 33 22.85 22.70 -7.72
C GLU A 33 23.08 24.07 -7.07
N ASN A 34 23.56 24.12 -5.83
CA ASN A 34 23.90 25.37 -5.16
C ASN A 34 25.07 26.11 -5.83
N SER A 35 25.90 25.42 -6.62
CA SER A 35 27.02 26.00 -7.35
C SER A 35 26.64 26.62 -8.71
N LEU A 36 25.35 26.56 -9.09
CA LEU A 36 24.79 27.15 -10.31
C LEU A 36 24.35 28.61 -10.17
N ASP A 37 24.42 29.20 -8.97
CA ASP A 37 24.10 30.62 -8.74
C ASP A 37 25.17 31.54 -9.37
N GLY A 38 25.06 31.77 -10.67
CA GLY A 38 25.87 32.72 -11.45
C GLY A 38 25.35 32.85 -12.90
N ASP A 39 25.48 34.04 -13.49
CA ASP A 39 24.92 34.42 -14.81
C ASP A 39 25.46 33.61 -16.02
N ASP A 40 26.44 32.71 -15.82
CA ASP A 40 27.03 31.86 -16.88
C ASP A 40 26.86 30.37 -16.53
N VAL A 41 25.78 29.78 -17.04
CA VAL A 41 25.47 28.36 -16.85
C VAL A 41 26.40 27.51 -17.72
N ASP A 42 27.44 26.95 -17.11
CA ASP A 42 28.39 26.04 -17.77
C ASP A 42 27.66 24.75 -18.23
N PRO A 43 27.62 24.45 -19.55
CA PRO A 43 27.00 23.23 -20.08
C PRO A 43 27.57 21.94 -19.49
N LEU A 44 28.83 21.95 -19.06
CA LEU A 44 29.48 20.79 -18.45
C LEU A 44 28.90 20.51 -17.06
N LYS A 45 28.62 21.56 -16.27
CA LYS A 45 27.99 21.44 -14.95
C LYS A 45 26.55 20.94 -15.07
N VAL A 46 25.80 21.42 -16.06
CA VAL A 46 24.44 20.95 -16.34
C VAL A 46 24.44 19.45 -16.69
N ALA A 47 25.39 19.00 -17.51
CA ALA A 47 25.54 17.58 -17.84
C ALA A 47 25.91 16.73 -16.61
N GLN A 48 26.76 17.25 -15.72
CA GLN A 48 27.15 16.58 -14.49
C GLN A 48 25.97 16.44 -13.52
N ILE A 49 25.20 17.51 -13.29
CA ILE A 49 23.99 17.50 -12.46
C ILE A 49 22.98 16.49 -13.00
N LYS A 50 22.77 16.49 -14.33
CA LYS A 50 21.90 15.51 -14.97
C LYS A 50 22.37 14.07 -14.73
N SER A 51 23.67 13.80 -14.84
CA SER A 51 24.22 12.47 -14.58
C SER A 51 24.11 12.06 -13.11
N LEU A 52 24.31 12.98 -12.16
CA LEU A 52 24.13 12.72 -10.73
C LEU A 52 22.68 12.41 -10.42
N GLN A 53 21.75 13.17 -11.01
CA GLN A 53 20.31 12.95 -10.86
C GLN A 53 19.88 11.59 -11.43
N GLU A 54 20.34 11.22 -12.63
CA GLU A 54 20.06 9.90 -13.22
C GLU A 54 20.59 8.75 -12.36
N ASN A 55 21.78 8.92 -11.75
CA ASN A 55 22.37 7.92 -10.86
C ASN A 55 21.64 7.83 -9.52
N LEU A 56 21.25 8.97 -8.95
CA LEU A 56 20.44 9.03 -7.73
C LEU A 56 19.07 8.40 -7.97
N ASP A 57 18.38 8.76 -9.04
CA ASP A 57 17.09 8.19 -9.44
C ASP A 57 17.19 6.67 -9.62
N ARG A 58 18.30 6.19 -10.21
CA ARG A 58 18.56 4.75 -10.35
C ARG A 58 18.72 4.05 -9.00
N LEU A 59 19.51 4.63 -8.08
CA LEU A 59 19.72 4.06 -6.75
C LEU A 59 18.45 4.12 -5.90
N MET A 60 17.74 5.23 -5.94
CA MET A 60 16.45 5.42 -5.31
C MET A 60 15.46 4.37 -5.84
N CYS A 61 15.40 4.14 -7.16
CA CYS A 61 14.61 3.03 -7.72
C CYS A 61 15.06 1.66 -7.21
N MET A 62 16.36 1.38 -7.11
CA MET A 62 16.87 0.11 -6.57
C MET A 62 16.52 -0.09 -5.09
N LEU A 63 16.46 0.99 -4.33
CA LEU A 63 15.98 1.04 -2.94
C LEU A 63 14.44 1.00 -2.85
N GLY A 64 13.74 1.16 -3.98
CA GLY A 64 12.29 1.29 -4.02
C GLY A 64 11.81 2.61 -3.42
N TRP A 65 12.62 3.66 -3.47
CA TRP A 65 12.26 5.02 -3.07
C TRP A 65 12.13 5.85 -4.36
N ALA A 66 11.03 6.57 -4.58
CA ALA A 66 10.80 7.42 -5.78
C ALA A 66 10.58 6.69 -7.12
N VAL A 67 9.84 5.57 -7.12
CA VAL A 67 9.36 4.92 -8.35
C VAL A 67 8.42 5.86 -9.14
N THR A 68 8.52 5.84 -10.48
CA THR A 68 7.69 6.64 -11.38
C THR A 68 6.89 5.74 -12.33
N SER A 69 5.89 6.30 -13.01
CA SER A 69 5.10 5.57 -14.02
C SER A 69 5.97 5.02 -15.16
N ASP A 70 7.01 5.75 -15.55
CA ASP A 70 7.95 5.31 -16.59
C ASP A 70 8.75 4.10 -16.13
N HIS A 71 9.14 4.06 -14.85
CA HIS A 71 9.79 2.89 -14.27
C HIS A 71 8.87 1.67 -14.31
N LEU A 72 7.59 1.80 -13.97
CA LEU A 72 6.63 0.70 -14.06
C LEU A 72 6.53 0.15 -15.48
N GLY A 73 6.34 1.01 -16.48
CA GLY A 73 6.16 0.57 -17.87
C GLY A 73 7.45 0.02 -18.50
N HIS A 74 8.58 0.71 -18.32
CA HIS A 74 9.83 0.34 -18.98
C HIS A 74 10.59 -0.78 -18.28
N LYS A 75 10.62 -0.82 -16.94
CA LYS A 75 11.42 -1.82 -16.19
C LYS A 75 10.59 -3.04 -15.82
N PHE A 76 9.38 -2.81 -15.34
CA PHE A 76 8.52 -3.87 -14.82
C PHE A 76 7.44 -4.34 -15.80
N GLN A 77 7.27 -3.66 -16.94
CA GLN A 77 6.20 -3.95 -17.90
C GLN A 77 4.80 -3.91 -17.27
N ILE A 78 4.61 -2.99 -16.31
CA ILE A 78 3.33 -2.75 -15.65
C ILE A 78 2.72 -1.45 -16.20
N THR A 79 1.50 -1.54 -16.71
CA THR A 79 0.80 -0.39 -17.32
C THR A 79 -0.53 -0.08 -16.66
N CYS A 80 -0.93 1.20 -16.63
CA CYS A 80 -2.27 1.59 -16.22
C CYS A 80 -3.28 1.20 -17.31
N SER A 81 -4.16 0.24 -17.02
CA SER A 81 -5.17 -0.22 -17.99
C SER A 81 -6.49 0.56 -17.89
N GLY A 82 -6.71 1.33 -16.82
CA GLY A 82 -7.92 2.14 -16.70
C GLY A 82 -8.30 2.51 -15.28
N THR A 83 -9.59 2.79 -15.08
CA THR A 83 -10.15 3.25 -13.81
C THR A 83 -11.10 2.22 -13.19
N LEU A 84 -11.20 2.27 -11.87
CA LEU A 84 -12.21 1.56 -11.09
C LEU A 84 -13.37 2.52 -10.84
N GLU A 85 -14.55 2.16 -11.32
CA GLU A 85 -15.77 2.90 -11.03
C GLU A 85 -16.66 2.13 -10.08
N MET A 86 -17.15 2.82 -9.06
CA MET A 86 -18.09 2.24 -8.12
C MET A 86 -19.43 2.01 -8.81
N LYS A 87 -20.02 0.83 -8.63
CA LYS A 87 -21.37 0.53 -9.15
C LYS A 87 -22.39 1.42 -8.44
N SER A 88 -23.41 1.86 -9.18
CA SER A 88 -24.56 2.54 -8.57
C SER A 88 -25.33 1.58 -7.66
N ASP A 89 -26.06 2.09 -6.67
CA ASP A 89 -26.85 1.27 -5.74
C ASP A 89 -27.81 0.28 -6.41
N SER A 90 -28.26 0.57 -7.63
CA SER A 90 -29.09 -0.31 -8.47
C SER A 90 -28.33 -1.49 -9.11
N GLN A 91 -27.01 -1.41 -9.19
CA GLN A 91 -26.11 -2.38 -9.81
C GLN A 91 -25.22 -3.08 -8.79
N SER A 92 -25.06 -2.48 -7.61
CA SER A 92 -24.37 -3.08 -6.48
C SER A 92 -25.10 -4.36 -6.07
N PRO A 93 -24.41 -5.51 -5.97
CA PRO A 93 -25.04 -6.67 -5.36
C PRO A 93 -25.53 -6.30 -3.98
N ILE A 94 -26.69 -6.82 -3.60
CA ILE A 94 -27.15 -6.79 -2.20
C ILE A 94 -26.07 -7.54 -1.43
N VAL A 95 -25.11 -6.80 -0.88
CA VAL A 95 -24.19 -7.34 0.10
C VAL A 95 -25.08 -7.76 1.25
N THR A 96 -25.39 -9.04 1.31
CA THR A 96 -26.28 -9.60 2.31
C THR A 96 -25.74 -9.25 3.69
N PRO A 97 -26.62 -8.96 4.66
CA PRO A 97 -26.24 -8.58 6.02
C PRO A 97 -25.65 -9.74 6.83
N ASP A 98 -25.05 -10.75 6.20
CA ASP A 98 -24.25 -11.80 6.87
C ASP A 98 -22.92 -11.25 7.41
N TRP A 99 -22.81 -9.94 7.59
CA TRP A 99 -21.90 -9.30 8.54
C TRP A 99 -22.37 -9.63 9.95
N ASN A 100 -22.29 -10.90 10.34
CA ASN A 100 -22.54 -11.32 11.71
C ASN A 100 -21.41 -10.78 12.58
N PHE A 101 -21.63 -9.60 13.15
CA PHE A 101 -20.74 -9.00 14.13
C PHE A 101 -20.44 -10.03 15.22
N GLY A 102 -19.17 -10.32 15.46
CA GLY A 102 -18.81 -11.06 16.67
C GLY A 102 -19.22 -10.27 17.91
N GLU A 103 -19.69 -10.97 18.95
CA GLU A 103 -20.01 -10.33 20.24
C GLU A 103 -18.80 -9.57 20.78
N GLY A 104 -19.00 -8.31 21.23
CA GLY A 104 -17.95 -7.49 21.84
C GLY A 104 -17.12 -6.61 20.89
N LEU A 105 -17.45 -6.58 19.60
CA LEU A 105 -16.80 -5.71 18.62
C LEU A 105 -17.45 -4.32 18.55
N TRP A 106 -16.65 -3.29 18.24
CA TRP A 106 -17.17 -1.93 18.06
C TRP A 106 -18.20 -1.90 16.93
N THR A 107 -19.36 -1.37 17.25
CA THR A 107 -20.39 -1.00 16.28
C THR A 107 -19.87 0.07 15.32
N GLU A 108 -20.57 0.28 14.21
CA GLU A 108 -20.28 1.40 13.30
C GLU A 108 -20.30 2.74 14.06
N GLU A 109 -21.27 2.93 14.96
CA GLU A 109 -21.38 4.13 15.79
C GLU A 109 -20.16 4.30 16.70
N GLU A 110 -19.79 3.27 17.46
CA GLU A 110 -18.65 3.35 18.39
C GLU A 110 -17.34 3.64 17.65
N THR A 111 -17.17 3.03 16.47
CA THR A 111 -15.99 3.27 15.63
C THR A 111 -15.96 4.69 15.08
N PHE A 112 -17.09 5.15 14.53
CA PHE A 112 -17.21 6.50 13.99
C PHE A 112 -16.94 7.56 15.07
N GLN A 113 -17.50 7.38 16.27
CA GLN A 113 -17.25 8.27 17.41
C GLN A 113 -15.78 8.22 17.86
N SER A 114 -15.12 7.07 17.77
CA SER A 114 -13.69 6.97 18.06
C SER A 114 -12.85 7.76 17.06
N LEU A 115 -13.11 7.58 15.75
CA LEU A 115 -12.45 8.34 14.68
C LEU A 115 -12.68 9.84 14.83
N LEU A 116 -13.90 10.27 15.16
CA LEU A 116 -14.20 11.67 15.39
C LEU A 116 -13.35 12.24 16.54
N ARG A 117 -13.22 11.51 17.65
CA ARG A 117 -12.37 11.93 18.79
C ARG A 117 -10.89 11.99 18.43
N ILE A 118 -10.39 11.07 17.61
CA ILE A 118 -8.98 11.07 17.17
C ILE A 118 -8.75 12.25 16.22
N SER A 119 -9.66 12.47 15.27
CA SER A 119 -9.62 13.56 14.29
C SER A 119 -9.65 14.95 14.92
N GLN A 120 -10.41 15.13 16.01
CA GLN A 120 -10.46 16.40 16.74
C GLN A 120 -9.19 16.73 17.53
N ARG A 121 -8.30 15.76 17.75
CA ARG A 121 -7.17 15.90 18.69
C ARG A 121 -5.80 15.92 18.01
N HIS A 122 -5.71 15.51 16.75
CA HIS A 122 -4.43 15.33 16.06
C HIS A 122 -4.48 15.87 14.64
N ILE A 123 -3.37 16.51 14.23
CA ILE A 123 -3.06 16.78 12.83
C ILE A 123 -2.19 15.62 12.34
N PHE A 124 -2.65 14.88 11.34
CA PHE A 124 -1.97 13.69 10.82
C PHE A 124 -0.94 14.07 9.76
N THR A 125 0.14 14.75 10.15
CA THR A 125 1.18 15.17 9.20
C THR A 125 2.17 14.06 8.84
N THR A 126 2.37 13.10 9.74
CA THR A 126 3.33 12.01 9.53
C THR A 126 2.61 10.71 9.19
N ARG A 127 3.25 9.89 8.39
CA ARG A 127 2.82 8.52 8.09
C ARG A 127 2.44 7.69 9.32
N ARG A 128 3.22 7.78 10.40
CA ARG A 128 2.91 7.07 11.66
C ARG A 128 1.61 7.57 12.30
N ALA A 129 1.34 8.87 12.22
CA ALA A 129 0.09 9.43 12.69
C ALA A 129 -1.09 8.97 11.84
N VAL A 130 -0.93 8.89 10.50
CA VAL A 130 -1.94 8.34 9.59
C VAL A 130 -2.26 6.88 9.94
N LEU A 131 -1.25 6.06 10.23
CA LEU A 131 -1.45 4.66 10.66
C LEU A 131 -2.31 4.56 11.94
N HIS A 132 -2.03 5.40 12.95
CA HIS A 132 -2.85 5.43 14.16
C HIS A 132 -4.29 5.89 13.90
N TRP A 133 -4.51 6.70 12.87
CA TRP A 133 -5.84 7.16 12.52
C TRP A 133 -6.66 6.13 11.74
N ILE A 134 -6.04 5.33 10.87
CA ILE A 134 -6.76 4.31 10.08
C ILE A 134 -7.05 3.03 10.89
N ASP A 135 -6.39 2.84 12.03
CA ASP A 135 -6.53 1.65 12.90
C ASP A 135 -7.99 1.34 13.33
N PRO A 136 -8.83 2.32 13.75
CA PRO A 136 -10.25 2.07 14.00
C PRO A 136 -11.03 1.61 12.77
N VAL A 137 -10.68 2.10 11.57
CA VAL A 137 -11.32 1.66 10.31
C VAL A 137 -11.07 0.16 10.11
N PHE A 138 -9.83 -0.28 10.30
CA PHE A 138 -9.46 -1.69 10.15
C PHE A 138 -9.95 -2.58 11.29
N THR A 139 -10.05 -2.06 12.50
CA THR A 139 -10.73 -2.72 13.63
C THR A 139 -12.19 -3.02 13.28
N ARG A 140 -12.90 -2.06 12.67
CA ARG A 140 -14.27 -2.24 12.20
C ARG A 140 -14.36 -3.24 11.05
N VAL A 141 -13.43 -3.18 10.11
CA VAL A 141 -13.35 -4.15 8.99
C VAL A 141 -13.15 -5.57 9.53
N LEU A 142 -12.27 -5.76 10.51
CA LEU A 142 -12.09 -7.05 11.17
C LEU A 142 -13.40 -7.53 11.78
N ALA A 143 -14.11 -6.65 12.49
CA ALA A 143 -15.40 -6.98 13.08
C ALA A 143 -16.42 -7.49 12.06
N MET A 144 -16.35 -6.94 10.85
CA MET A 144 -17.19 -7.32 9.71
C MET A 144 -16.71 -8.65 9.09
N THR A 145 -15.41 -8.88 8.99
CA THR A 145 -14.87 -10.06 8.31
C THR A 145 -14.83 -11.32 9.16
N SER A 146 -14.75 -11.20 10.48
CA SER A 146 -14.63 -12.31 11.45
C SER A 146 -15.88 -13.19 11.54
N ARG A 147 -15.67 -14.50 11.79
CA ARG A 147 -16.78 -15.42 12.09
C ARG A 147 -17.26 -15.28 13.55
N PRO A 148 -18.56 -15.41 13.83
CA PRO A 148 -19.07 -15.44 15.21
C PRO A 148 -18.35 -16.51 16.04
N GLY A 149 -17.75 -16.11 17.16
CA GLY A 149 -17.03 -17.00 18.08
C GLY A 149 -15.60 -17.40 17.68
N ALA A 150 -15.08 -16.98 16.52
CA ALA A 150 -13.74 -17.36 16.03
C ALA A 150 -12.62 -16.39 16.44
N MET A 151 -12.95 -15.23 17.00
CA MET A 151 -11.98 -14.17 17.32
C MET A 151 -10.93 -14.51 18.38
N SER A 152 -11.06 -15.62 19.12
CA SER A 152 -9.96 -16.00 20.03
C SER A 152 -8.72 -16.53 19.28
N ARG A 153 -8.77 -16.64 17.94
CA ARG A 153 -7.69 -17.24 17.12
C ARG A 153 -7.32 -16.48 15.83
N GLU A 154 -8.08 -15.46 15.45
CA GLU A 154 -7.83 -14.64 14.25
C GLU A 154 -7.46 -13.22 14.71
N ASN A 155 -6.16 -12.95 14.84
CA ASN A 155 -5.67 -11.62 15.18
C ASN A 155 -5.50 -10.82 13.89
N CYS A 156 -6.04 -9.60 13.85
CA CYS A 156 -5.66 -8.62 12.83
C CYS A 156 -4.33 -8.04 13.23
N THR A 157 -3.33 -8.14 12.35
CA THR A 157 -2.04 -7.51 12.60
C THR A 157 -1.69 -6.57 11.47
N ILE A 158 -1.39 -5.33 11.85
CA ILE A 158 -0.78 -4.33 10.99
C ILE A 158 0.69 -4.71 10.86
N THR A 159 1.13 -4.95 9.63
CA THR A 159 2.44 -5.51 9.33
C THR A 159 3.24 -4.55 8.50
N GLN A 160 4.38 -4.14 9.02
CA GLN A 160 5.42 -3.58 8.20
C GLN A 160 6.15 -4.73 7.50
N THR A 161 5.98 -4.85 6.18
CA THR A 161 6.74 -5.83 5.41
C THR A 161 8.05 -5.18 5.00
N GLU A 162 9.13 -5.59 5.66
CA GLU A 162 10.45 -5.10 5.30
C GLU A 162 10.99 -5.89 4.11
N ASN A 163 11.18 -5.17 3.01
CA ASN A 163 12.12 -5.48 1.94
C ASN A 163 11.87 -6.77 1.14
N ALA A 164 10.85 -6.75 0.29
CA ALA A 164 10.75 -7.72 -0.81
C ALA A 164 11.78 -7.38 -1.91
N ARG A 165 12.44 -8.40 -2.47
CA ARG A 165 13.28 -8.25 -3.67
C ARG A 165 12.49 -8.73 -4.89
N VAL A 166 12.30 -7.86 -5.88
CA VAL A 166 11.66 -8.22 -7.16
C VAL A 166 12.61 -8.04 -8.32
N SER A 167 12.55 -8.94 -9.29
CA SER A 167 13.31 -8.79 -10.53
C SER A 167 12.54 -7.91 -11.52
N GLY A 168 13.24 -6.97 -12.17
CA GLY A 168 12.70 -6.21 -13.28
C GLY A 168 12.57 -7.10 -14.52
N ALA A 169 11.38 -7.14 -15.10
CA ALA A 169 11.07 -8.02 -16.22
C ALA A 169 11.95 -7.78 -17.46
N ARG A 170 12.47 -6.55 -17.67
CA ARG A 170 13.31 -6.24 -18.84
C ARG A 170 14.81 -6.32 -18.62
N ASP A 171 15.28 -6.02 -17.42
CA ASP A 171 16.71 -5.90 -17.13
C ASP A 171 17.25 -7.04 -16.24
N GLY A 172 16.36 -7.85 -15.67
CA GLY A 172 16.70 -8.92 -14.73
C GLY A 172 17.30 -8.39 -13.42
N GLN A 173 17.34 -7.06 -13.20
CA GLN A 173 17.92 -6.48 -12.00
C GLN A 173 16.98 -6.68 -10.81
N PHE A 174 17.55 -6.89 -9.63
CA PHE A 174 16.77 -6.97 -8.40
C PHE A 174 16.55 -5.58 -7.82
N TYR A 175 15.29 -5.26 -7.58
CA TYR A 175 14.80 -4.05 -6.94
C TYR A 175 14.29 -4.41 -5.55
N ARG A 176 14.70 -3.65 -4.55
CA ARG A 176 14.14 -3.76 -3.21
C ARG A 176 12.88 -2.90 -3.15
N VAL A 177 11.85 -3.45 -2.53
CA VAL A 177 10.56 -2.82 -2.43
C VAL A 177 10.05 -3.07 -1.00
N ALA A 178 9.82 -1.99 -0.27
CA ALA A 178 9.28 -2.05 1.08
C ALA A 178 7.81 -1.65 1.04
N GLY A 179 6.91 -2.50 1.52
CA GLY A 179 5.46 -2.25 1.51
C GLY A 179 4.82 -2.46 2.88
N PHE A 180 3.55 -2.11 3.00
CA PHE A 180 2.78 -2.28 4.24
C PHE A 180 1.56 -3.16 3.99
N ILE A 181 1.31 -4.06 4.94
CA ILE A 181 0.20 -4.99 4.95
C ILE A 181 -0.57 -4.76 6.24
N ASP A 182 -1.59 -3.90 6.18
CA ASP A 182 -2.26 -3.46 7.42
C ASP A 182 -3.42 -4.37 7.85
N CYS A 183 -3.85 -5.31 6.99
CA CYS A 183 -4.87 -6.28 7.35
C CYS A 183 -4.49 -7.66 6.85
N SER A 184 -4.18 -8.55 7.78
CA SER A 184 -4.11 -9.97 7.55
C SER A 184 -4.83 -10.69 8.67
N GLY A 185 -5.81 -11.51 8.32
CA GLY A 185 -6.45 -12.43 9.26
C GLY A 185 -5.71 -13.76 9.21
N PHE A 186 -4.92 -14.07 10.23
CA PHE A 186 -4.26 -15.37 10.33
C PHE A 186 -4.96 -16.26 11.36
N PRO A 187 -5.55 -17.39 10.94
CA PRO A 187 -5.93 -18.43 11.88
C PRO A 187 -4.64 -19.09 12.42
N GLY A 188 -4.30 -18.82 13.69
CA GLY A 188 -3.32 -19.62 14.45
C GLY A 188 -1.93 -19.05 14.67
N MET A 189 -1.65 -17.78 14.33
CA MET A 189 -0.43 -17.08 14.75
C MET A 189 -0.77 -16.11 15.90
N SER A 190 -0.01 -16.13 16.99
CA SER A 190 -0.25 -15.21 18.10
C SER A 190 0.22 -13.80 17.72
N GLU A 191 -0.51 -12.77 18.16
CA GLU A 191 -0.15 -11.36 17.97
C GLU A 191 1.26 -11.06 18.49
N VAL A 192 1.67 -11.75 19.56
CA VAL A 192 3.00 -11.62 20.16
C VAL A 192 4.09 -12.19 19.25
N ASP A 193 3.89 -13.38 18.66
CA ASP A 193 4.87 -13.96 17.73
C ASP A 193 4.99 -13.14 16.44
N PHE A 194 3.90 -12.49 16.05
CA PHE A 194 3.84 -11.59 14.89
C PHE A 194 4.55 -10.26 15.14
N LEU A 195 4.22 -9.57 16.23
CA LEU A 195 4.76 -8.24 16.59
C LEU A 195 6.23 -8.30 17.03
N THR A 196 6.73 -9.48 17.42
CA THR A 196 8.13 -9.66 17.83
C THR A 196 9.02 -10.19 16.71
N SER A 197 8.47 -10.48 15.52
CA SER A 197 9.29 -10.83 14.36
C SER A 197 9.87 -9.57 13.72
N ASP A 198 11.19 -9.40 13.79
CA ASP A 198 11.91 -8.43 12.96
C ASP A 198 11.78 -8.85 11.49
N GLY A 199 10.87 -8.20 10.76
CA GLY A 199 10.58 -8.50 9.36
C GLY A 199 9.73 -9.76 9.17
N PHE A 200 8.49 -9.58 8.75
CA PHE A 200 7.60 -10.71 8.45
C PHE A 200 7.86 -11.23 7.03
N ASP A 201 8.33 -12.47 6.91
CA ASP A 201 8.51 -13.13 5.61
C ASP A 201 7.16 -13.48 4.99
N LEU A 202 6.74 -12.70 4.00
CA LEU A 202 5.50 -12.89 3.27
C LEU A 202 5.41 -14.22 2.53
N SER A 203 6.55 -14.87 2.23
CA SER A 203 6.51 -16.17 1.56
C SER A 203 5.88 -17.26 2.44
N CYS A 204 5.93 -17.11 3.77
CA CYS A 204 5.23 -17.96 4.73
C CYS A 204 3.71 -17.95 4.54
N LEU A 205 3.16 -16.93 3.88
CA LEU A 205 1.73 -16.79 3.65
C LEU A 205 1.22 -17.53 2.42
N ARG A 206 2.12 -18.06 1.58
CA ARG A 206 1.74 -18.83 0.39
C ARG A 206 0.81 -20.00 0.70
N GLU A 207 0.98 -20.60 1.87
CA GLU A 207 0.26 -21.80 2.29
C GLU A 207 -1.09 -21.51 2.95
N PHE A 208 -1.40 -20.24 3.25
CA PHE A 208 -2.63 -19.85 3.92
C PHE A 208 -3.64 -19.24 2.93
N PRO A 209 -4.95 -19.48 3.12
CA PRO A 209 -5.99 -18.71 2.45
C PRO A 209 -5.98 -17.29 3.02
N THR A 210 -5.12 -16.43 2.49
CA THR A 210 -4.93 -15.09 3.02
C THR A 210 -6.05 -14.15 2.59
N ASN A 211 -6.89 -13.78 3.55
CA ASN A 211 -7.75 -12.60 3.46
C ASN A 211 -6.90 -11.38 3.87
N PHE A 212 -6.17 -10.83 2.91
CA PHE A 212 -5.21 -9.76 3.16
C PHE A 212 -5.41 -8.61 2.17
N LEU A 213 -5.52 -7.37 2.65
CA LEU A 213 -5.56 -6.18 1.79
C LEU A 213 -4.22 -5.44 1.85
N PHE A 214 -3.67 -5.07 0.69
CA PHE A 214 -2.49 -4.20 0.63
C PHE A 214 -2.87 -2.78 1.05
N VAL A 215 -2.11 -2.15 1.95
CA VAL A 215 -2.43 -0.81 2.42
C VAL A 215 -1.16 0.02 2.44
N GLN A 216 -1.19 1.16 1.78
CA GLN A 216 -0.10 2.12 1.82
C GLN A 216 -0.55 3.42 2.48
N ALA A 217 -0.18 3.59 3.74
CA ALA A 217 -0.29 4.87 4.44
C ALA A 217 0.84 5.81 3.99
N VAL A 218 0.47 7.03 3.62
CA VAL A 218 1.40 8.10 3.21
C VAL A 218 1.25 9.31 4.13
N ASP A 219 2.22 10.23 4.12
CA ASP A 219 2.13 11.45 4.92
C ASP A 219 0.90 12.28 4.52
N GLY A 220 0.26 12.94 5.49
CA GLY A 220 -1.05 13.59 5.33
C GLY A 220 -1.13 14.65 4.22
N GLU A 221 -0.01 15.32 3.93
CA GLU A 221 0.08 16.41 2.95
C GLU A 221 0.39 15.92 1.52
N LYS A 222 0.71 14.64 1.34
CA LYS A 222 1.13 14.10 0.04
C LYS A 222 -0.09 13.73 -0.81
N ASP A 223 -0.05 14.13 -2.08
CA ASP A 223 -1.00 13.69 -3.10
C ASP A 223 -0.86 12.17 -3.31
N LEU A 224 -1.96 11.43 -3.12
CA LEU A 224 -2.03 9.99 -3.33
C LEU A 224 -1.61 9.58 -4.74
N LYS A 225 -1.92 10.41 -5.76
CA LYS A 225 -1.61 10.10 -7.16
C LYS A 225 -0.11 9.98 -7.41
N LEU A 226 0.70 10.78 -6.71
CA LEU A 226 2.15 10.72 -6.81
C LEU A 226 2.74 9.45 -6.16
N LYS A 227 1.93 8.70 -5.40
CA LYS A 227 2.32 7.48 -4.70
C LYS A 227 1.86 6.21 -5.39
N ILE A 228 1.01 6.31 -6.42
CA ILE A 228 0.56 5.16 -7.21
C ILE A 228 1.72 4.33 -7.74
N PRO A 229 2.77 4.89 -8.39
CA PRO A 229 3.79 4.04 -8.99
C PRO A 229 4.54 3.21 -7.96
N GLN A 230 4.82 3.82 -6.81
CA GLN A 230 5.43 3.18 -5.66
C GLN A 230 4.53 2.08 -5.09
N ALA A 231 3.26 2.38 -4.84
CA ALA A 231 2.28 1.41 -4.33
C ALA A 231 2.13 0.20 -5.24
N ILE A 232 2.09 0.42 -6.56
CA ILE A 232 1.95 -0.66 -7.55
C ILE A 232 3.20 -1.54 -7.57
N LEU A 233 4.40 -0.97 -7.42
CA LEU A 233 5.61 -1.77 -7.31
C LEU A 233 5.62 -2.60 -6.01
N GLU A 234 5.15 -2.03 -4.90
CA GLU A 234 4.98 -2.75 -3.62
C GLU A 234 3.94 -3.86 -3.71
N MET A 235 2.81 -3.61 -4.37
CA MET A 235 1.80 -4.61 -4.69
C MET A 235 2.39 -5.72 -5.58
N TYR A 236 3.20 -5.38 -6.59
CA TYR A 236 3.88 -6.36 -7.45
C TYR A 236 4.78 -7.27 -6.61
N ALA A 237 5.63 -6.68 -5.77
CA ALA A 237 6.51 -7.44 -4.89
C ALA A 237 5.76 -8.33 -3.91
N CYS A 238 4.70 -7.81 -3.29
CA CYS A 238 3.83 -8.58 -2.43
C CYS A 238 3.21 -9.77 -3.18
N THR A 239 2.70 -9.55 -4.40
CA THR A 239 2.05 -10.59 -5.21
C THR A 239 3.04 -11.71 -5.58
N MET A 240 4.27 -11.35 -5.94
CA MET A 240 5.34 -12.31 -6.24
C MET A 240 5.76 -13.11 -5.00
N CYS A 241 5.88 -12.45 -3.84
CA CYS A 241 6.14 -13.12 -2.56
C CYS A 241 5.00 -14.08 -2.19
N LEU A 242 3.74 -13.73 -2.44
CA LEU A 242 2.57 -14.56 -2.15
C LEU A 242 2.26 -15.62 -3.22
N GLY A 243 2.92 -15.56 -4.38
CA GLY A 243 2.63 -16.44 -5.52
C GLY A 243 1.20 -16.27 -6.04
N LYS A 244 0.65 -15.05 -5.98
CA LYS A 244 -0.69 -14.72 -6.50
C LYS A 244 -0.56 -14.07 -7.89
N LYS A 245 -1.69 -13.93 -8.59
CA LYS A 245 -1.76 -13.15 -9.84
C LYS A 245 -2.49 -11.83 -9.69
N VAL A 246 -3.30 -11.69 -8.64
CA VAL A 246 -4.08 -10.49 -8.38
C VAL A 246 -3.85 -10.07 -6.93
N ILE A 247 -3.78 -8.77 -6.73
CA ILE A 247 -3.79 -8.17 -5.41
C ILE A 247 -4.61 -6.89 -5.46
N ARG A 248 -5.46 -6.71 -4.46
CA ARG A 248 -6.20 -5.49 -4.21
C ARG A 248 -5.52 -4.70 -3.10
N GLY A 249 -5.58 -3.39 -3.20
CA GLY A 249 -4.96 -2.53 -2.23
C GLY A 249 -5.58 -1.15 -2.16
N VAL A 250 -5.10 -0.36 -1.20
CA VAL A 250 -5.57 1.00 -0.98
C VAL A 250 -4.42 1.89 -0.53
N ILE A 251 -4.35 3.09 -1.08
CA ILE A 251 -3.44 4.15 -0.61
C ILE A 251 -4.29 5.16 0.17
N THR A 252 -3.77 5.63 1.30
CA THR A 252 -4.45 6.63 2.11
C THR A 252 -3.49 7.60 2.82
N ASN A 253 -3.92 8.84 2.95
CA ASN A 253 -3.29 9.88 3.76
C ASN A 253 -4.16 10.21 4.99
N SER A 254 -4.99 9.26 5.43
CA SER A 254 -6.11 9.35 6.40
C SER A 254 -7.40 9.90 5.81
N HIS A 255 -7.45 11.14 5.36
CA HIS A 255 -8.67 11.79 4.88
C HIS A 255 -9.05 11.40 3.45
N GLU A 256 -8.10 11.01 2.63
CA GLU A 256 -8.32 10.55 1.26
C GLU A 256 -7.96 9.08 1.10
N TRP A 257 -8.73 8.37 0.28
CA TRP A 257 -8.58 6.95 0.02
C TRP A 257 -8.66 6.68 -1.48
N MET A 258 -7.69 5.95 -2.01
CA MET A 258 -7.67 5.52 -3.40
C MET A 258 -7.44 4.02 -3.48
N PHE A 259 -8.36 3.33 -4.14
CA PHE A 259 -8.35 1.89 -4.30
C PHE A 259 -7.59 1.49 -5.56
N LEU A 260 -6.80 0.43 -5.46
CA LEU A 260 -5.95 -0.09 -6.52
C LEU A 260 -6.16 -1.60 -6.70
N ILE A 261 -6.08 -2.06 -7.93
CA ILE A 261 -5.95 -3.49 -8.23
C ILE A 261 -4.79 -3.68 -9.20
N LEU A 262 -3.93 -4.63 -8.89
CA LEU A 262 -2.85 -5.09 -9.78
C LEU A 262 -3.16 -6.51 -10.23
N GLN A 263 -3.05 -6.74 -11.53
CA GLN A 263 -3.21 -8.05 -12.17
C GLN A 263 -1.93 -8.36 -12.96
N LEU A 264 -1.22 -9.41 -12.57
CA LEU A 264 -0.02 -9.86 -13.25
C LEU A 264 -0.38 -10.64 -14.51
N ASN A 265 0.53 -10.61 -15.49
CA ASN A 265 0.44 -11.47 -16.65
C ASN A 265 0.56 -12.97 -16.27
N ASP A 266 0.20 -13.86 -17.18
CA ASP A 266 0.17 -15.29 -16.90
C ASP A 266 1.54 -15.90 -16.61
N ASP A 267 2.60 -15.32 -17.18
CA ASP A 267 4.01 -15.63 -16.94
C ASP A 267 4.56 -15.01 -15.64
N GLY A 268 3.79 -14.12 -14.99
CA GLY A 268 4.20 -13.38 -13.81
C GLY A 268 5.07 -12.16 -14.10
N ASP A 269 5.44 -11.93 -15.36
CA ASP A 269 6.28 -10.81 -15.77
C ASP A 269 5.41 -9.62 -16.19
N GLY A 270 5.45 -8.58 -15.36
CA GLY A 270 4.65 -7.37 -15.55
C GLY A 270 3.16 -7.59 -15.37
N GLY A 271 2.37 -6.68 -15.93
CA GLY A 271 0.92 -6.74 -15.78
C GLY A 271 0.22 -5.41 -15.99
N MET A 272 -0.96 -5.30 -15.41
CA MET A 272 -1.79 -4.11 -15.51
C MET A 272 -2.41 -3.74 -14.18
N TYR A 273 -2.64 -2.44 -14.00
CA TYR A 273 -3.34 -1.94 -12.83
C TYR A 273 -4.52 -1.03 -13.19
N PHE A 274 -5.48 -0.98 -12.27
CA PHE A 274 -6.60 -0.05 -12.30
C PHE A 274 -6.66 0.72 -10.98
N GLN A 275 -7.16 1.95 -11.04
CA GLN A 275 -7.24 2.86 -9.90
C GLN A 275 -8.62 3.51 -9.78
N SER A 276 -9.13 3.68 -8.57
CA SER A 276 -10.38 4.42 -8.35
C SER A 276 -10.18 5.93 -8.39
N GLU A 277 -11.29 6.66 -8.42
CA GLU A 277 -11.29 8.04 -7.96
C GLU A 277 -10.99 8.12 -6.45
N ILE A 278 -10.60 9.31 -5.98
CA ILE A 278 -10.34 9.55 -4.57
C ILE A 278 -11.66 9.64 -3.81
N ILE A 279 -11.81 8.80 -2.79
CA ILE A 279 -12.88 8.90 -1.80
C ILE A 279 -12.38 9.77 -0.65
N LYS A 280 -13.11 10.85 -0.37
CA LYS A 280 -12.78 11.80 0.70
C LYS A 280 -13.64 11.48 1.92
N LEU A 281 -13.01 11.02 2.99
CA LEU A 281 -13.70 10.73 4.26
C LEU A 281 -14.03 12.00 5.05
N VAL A 282 -13.30 13.08 4.77
CA VAL A 282 -13.47 14.39 5.39
C VAL A 282 -13.98 15.37 4.33
N ASP A 283 -15.07 16.07 4.64
CA ASP A 283 -15.62 17.11 3.78
C ASP A 283 -14.55 18.21 3.59
N PRO A 284 -14.21 18.59 2.35
CA PRO A 284 -13.12 19.54 2.09
C PRO A 284 -13.43 20.98 2.52
N VAL A 285 -14.70 21.31 2.78
CA VAL A 285 -15.18 22.63 3.17
C VAL A 285 -15.37 22.73 4.68
N THR A 286 -16.10 21.78 5.27
CA THR A 286 -16.39 21.78 6.71
C THR A 286 -15.27 21.14 7.54
N LEU A 287 -14.40 20.35 6.91
CA LEU A 287 -13.39 19.53 7.55
C LEU A 287 -13.99 18.52 8.55
N GLU A 288 -15.27 18.17 8.37
CA GLU A 288 -15.97 17.22 9.20
C GLU A 288 -15.92 15.81 8.60
N LEU A 289 -15.89 14.81 9.48
CA LEU A 289 -15.92 13.41 9.10
C LEU A 289 -17.31 13.03 8.59
N GLU A 290 -17.39 12.50 7.37
CA GLU A 290 -18.66 12.09 6.77
C GLU A 290 -19.02 10.65 7.15
N ARG A 291 -20.16 10.46 7.82
CA ARG A 291 -20.58 9.15 8.33
C ARG A 291 -20.93 8.17 7.22
N GLU A 292 -21.65 8.64 6.22
CA GLU A 292 -22.08 7.83 5.08
C GLU A 292 -20.86 7.35 4.29
N VAL A 293 -19.85 8.21 4.15
CA VAL A 293 -18.57 7.84 3.52
C VAL A 293 -17.80 6.85 4.39
N PHE A 294 -17.79 7.00 5.72
CA PHE A 294 -17.18 6.02 6.63
C PHE A 294 -17.80 4.63 6.50
N ALA A 295 -19.14 4.56 6.49
CA ALA A 295 -19.88 3.32 6.32
C ALA A 295 -19.59 2.66 4.96
N LEU A 296 -19.56 3.46 3.89
CA LEU A 296 -19.20 3.00 2.56
C LEU A 296 -17.75 2.48 2.50
N LEU A 297 -16.81 3.23 3.06
CA LEU A 297 -15.38 2.89 3.07
C LEU A 297 -15.14 1.55 3.78
N THR A 298 -15.67 1.39 4.99
CA THR A 298 -15.53 0.14 5.76
C THR A 298 -16.16 -1.05 5.06
N LYS A 299 -17.30 -0.86 4.37
CA LYS A 299 -17.92 -1.89 3.53
C LYS A 299 -17.05 -2.28 2.34
N ILE A 300 -16.47 -1.31 1.63
CA ILE A 300 -15.55 -1.58 0.51
C ILE A 300 -14.35 -2.38 1.00
N ILE A 301 -13.68 -1.90 2.03
CA ILE A 301 -12.47 -2.53 2.57
C ILE A 301 -12.79 -3.95 3.05
N ALA A 302 -13.89 -4.16 3.78
CA ALA A 302 -14.28 -5.48 4.26
C ALA A 302 -14.63 -6.45 3.14
N HIS A 303 -15.23 -5.98 2.05
CA HIS A 303 -15.42 -6.79 0.84
C HIS A 303 -14.05 -7.14 0.23
N TRP A 304 -13.19 -6.15 0.01
CA TRP A 304 -11.90 -6.35 -0.65
C TRP A 304 -10.92 -7.22 0.16
N VAL A 305 -10.96 -7.19 1.49
CA VAL A 305 -10.17 -8.10 2.34
C VAL A 305 -10.50 -9.57 2.03
N ARG A 306 -11.78 -9.91 1.80
CA ARG A 306 -12.22 -11.27 1.47
C ARG A 306 -11.90 -11.69 0.04
N HIS A 307 -11.85 -10.73 -0.88
CA HIS A 307 -11.70 -10.97 -2.32
C HIS A 307 -10.35 -10.46 -2.86
N SER A 308 -9.36 -10.25 -1.99
CA SER A 308 -8.15 -9.47 -2.33
C SER A 308 -7.33 -10.05 -3.47
N HIS A 309 -7.39 -11.36 -3.67
CA HIS A 309 -6.64 -12.06 -4.71
C HIS A 309 -7.52 -12.52 -5.87
N GLU A 310 -8.74 -11.99 -5.96
CA GLU A 310 -9.70 -12.33 -7.01
C GLU A 310 -9.82 -11.20 -8.03
N VAL A 311 -9.93 -11.58 -9.30
CA VAL A 311 -10.28 -10.65 -10.39
C VAL A 311 -11.64 -10.01 -10.08
N ILE A 312 -11.81 -8.73 -10.40
CA ILE A 312 -13.09 -8.04 -10.22
C ILE A 312 -14.18 -8.74 -11.03
N GLY A 313 -15.18 -9.25 -10.32
CA GLY A 313 -16.33 -9.96 -10.87
C GLY A 313 -17.61 -9.11 -10.94
N ASN A 314 -18.70 -9.74 -11.38
CA ASN A 314 -20.01 -9.08 -11.43
C ASN A 314 -20.59 -8.80 -10.03
N ASP A 315 -20.12 -9.52 -9.02
CA ASP A 315 -20.46 -9.43 -7.60
C ASP A 315 -19.56 -8.44 -6.83
N ASP A 316 -18.65 -7.75 -7.52
CA ASP A 316 -17.83 -6.71 -6.89
C ASP A 316 -18.60 -5.39 -6.70
N LEU A 317 -18.10 -4.51 -5.84
CA LEU A 317 -18.59 -3.14 -5.69
C LEU A 317 -18.07 -2.21 -6.78
N PHE A 318 -16.97 -2.59 -7.45
CA PHE A 318 -16.38 -1.84 -8.56
C PHE A 318 -16.58 -2.52 -9.91
N ILE A 319 -16.41 -1.74 -10.98
CA ILE A 319 -16.18 -2.22 -12.35
C ILE A 319 -14.87 -1.65 -12.88
N CYS A 320 -14.14 -2.44 -13.67
CA CYS A 320 -12.99 -1.95 -14.41
C CYS A 320 -13.47 -1.27 -15.70
N LYS A 321 -13.13 0.01 -15.88
CA LYS A 321 -13.25 0.68 -17.16
C LYS A 321 -11.89 0.80 -17.81
N ASN A 322 -11.74 0.19 -18.98
CA ASN A 322 -10.52 0.32 -19.75
C ASN A 322 -10.35 1.75 -20.23
N LYS A 323 -9.10 2.22 -20.24
CA LYS A 323 -8.73 3.44 -20.92
C LYS A 323 -9.08 3.25 -22.40
N VAL A 324 -10.09 3.96 -22.90
CA VAL A 324 -10.36 3.97 -24.34
C VAL A 324 -9.22 4.75 -24.96
N ASP A 325 -8.32 4.06 -25.67
CA ASP A 325 -7.32 4.72 -26.49
C ASP A 325 -8.07 5.62 -27.47
N GLY A 326 -7.93 6.94 -27.26
CA GLY A 326 -8.50 7.93 -28.14
C GLY A 326 -7.95 7.75 -29.55
N ILE A 327 -8.86 7.75 -30.52
CA ILE A 327 -8.59 7.91 -31.95
C ILE A 327 -7.73 9.15 -32.20
#